data_AF-A0A2A4RRZ8-F1
#
_entry.id   AF-A0A2A4RRZ8-F1
#
_cell.length_a   1.000
_cell.length_b   1.000
_cell.length_c   1.000
_cell.angle_alpha   90.00
_cell.angle_beta   90.00
_cell.angle_gamma   90.00
#
_symmetry.space_group_name_H-M   'P 1'
#
loop_
_entity.id
_entity.type
_entity.pdbx_description
1 polymer ?
#
loop_
_entity_poly.entity_id
_entity_poly.type
_entity_poly.pdbx_seq_one_letter_code
_entity_poly.pdbx_strand_id
1 'polypeptide(L)' 'MAITKAALAILIEQAYDVQSNNPDITPSEARKQIAEDIADAIELYVVSRTTVVTGSSVSGGAVTAIGVIE' A
#
# COMPACT_ATOMS: atom_id res chain seq x y z
N MET A 1 -7.24 7.17 -6.13
CA MET A 1 -8.10 6.01 -5.80
C MET A 1 -7.18 4.88 -5.41
N ALA A 2 -7.39 4.28 -4.23
CA ALA A 2 -6.56 3.17 -3.77
C ALA A 2 -6.55 2.03 -4.79
N ILE A 3 -5.39 1.44 -5.04
CA ILE A 3 -5.29 0.31 -5.97
C ILE A 3 -5.94 -0.95 -5.37
N THR A 4 -6.30 -1.91 -6.23
CA THR A 4 -6.83 -3.20 -5.79
C THR A 4 -5.72 -4.08 -5.22
N LYS A 5 -6.08 -5.14 -4.49
CA LYS A 5 -5.10 -6.12 -4.00
C LYS A 5 -4.38 -6.84 -5.16
N ALA A 6 -5.08 -7.05 -6.28
CA ALA A 6 -4.49 -7.64 -7.47
C ALA A 6 -3.44 -6.70 -8.10
N ALA A 7 -3.73 -5.41 -8.19
CA ALA A 7 -2.77 -4.42 -8.65
C ALA A 7 -1.57 -4.30 -7.70
N LEU A 8 -1.78 -4.36 -6.38
CA LEU A 8 -0.68 -4.39 -5.41
C LEU A 8 0.24 -5.60 -5.63
N ALA A 9 -0.34 -6.80 -5.81
CA ALA A 9 0.44 -8.01 -6.05
C ALA A 9 1.31 -7.90 -7.32
N ILE A 10 0.75 -7.34 -8.40
CA ILE A 10 1.47 -7.09 -9.65
C ILE A 10 2.64 -6.13 -9.44
N LEU A 11 2.45 -5.04 -8.68
CA LEU A 11 3.53 -4.08 -8.41
C LEU A 11 4.66 -4.68 -7.57
N ILE A 12 4.32 -5.52 -6.58
CA ILE A 12 5.32 -6.22 -5.78
C ILE A 12 6.12 -7.20 -6.65
N GLU A 13 5.45 -7.97 -7.51
CA GLU A 13 6.11 -8.88 -8.46
C GLU A 13 7.04 -8.11 -9.41
N GLN A 14 6.58 -6.98 -9.96
CA GLN A 14 7.39 -6.10 -10.80
C GLN A 14 8.62 -5.55 -10.09
N ALA A 15 8.51 -5.17 -8.81
CA ALA A 15 9.67 -4.72 -8.02
C ALA A 15 10.76 -5.81 -7.95
N TYR A 16 10.37 -7.07 -7.74
CA TYR A 16 11.32 -8.18 -7.78
C TYR A 16 11.90 -8.39 -9.18
N ASP A 17 11.06 -8.41 -10.21
CA ASP A 17 11.49 -8.69 -11.58
C ASP A 17 12.46 -7.63 -12.13
N VAL A 18 12.18 -6.35 -11.89
CA VAL A 18 13.01 -5.25 -12.40
C VAL A 18 14.39 -5.28 -11.76
N GLN A 19 14.45 -5.47 -10.44
CA GLN A 19 15.72 -5.37 -9.71
C GLN A 19 16.51 -6.69 -9.71
N SER A 20 15.83 -7.84 -9.72
CA SER A 20 16.51 -9.15 -9.68
C SER A 20 17.03 -9.59 -11.05
N ASN A 21 16.42 -9.12 -12.14
CA ASN A 21 16.87 -9.43 -13.51
C ASN A 21 17.86 -8.40 -14.07
N ASN A 22 18.21 -7.37 -13.30
CA ASN A 22 19.20 -6.39 -13.70
C ASN A 22 20.62 -6.91 -13.37
N PRO A 23 21.46 -7.23 -14.37
CA PRO A 23 22.81 -7.74 -14.12
C PRO A 23 23.79 -6.65 -13.67
N ASP A 24 23.44 -5.37 -13.82
CA ASP A 24 24.32 -4.23 -13.59
C ASP A 24 24.19 -3.65 -12.17
N ILE A 25 23.22 -4.12 -11.38
CA ILE A 25 22.99 -3.66 -10.00
C ILE A 25 23.64 -4.61 -8.99
N THR A 26 24.21 -4.05 -7.92
CA THR A 26 24.72 -4.89 -6.84
C THR A 26 23.56 -5.50 -6.05
N PRO A 27 23.71 -6.71 -5.47
CA PRO A 27 22.65 -7.32 -4.66
C PRO A 27 22.20 -6.45 -3.48
N SER A 28 23.09 -5.63 -2.92
CA SER A 28 22.73 -4.72 -1.82
C SER A 28 21.82 -3.59 -2.29
N GLU A 29 22.13 -3.01 -3.45
CA GLU A 29 21.35 -1.92 -4.03
C GLU A 29 20.02 -2.41 -4.57
N ALA A 30 20.00 -3.59 -5.21
CA ALA A 30 18.76 -4.25 -5.64
C ALA A 30 17.80 -4.48 -4.47
N ARG A 31 18.28 -4.99 -3.32
CA ARG A 31 17.44 -5.19 -2.13
C ARG A 31 16.91 -3.89 -1.56
N LYS A 32 17.72 -2.83 -1.59
CA LYS A 32 17.28 -1.50 -1.15
C LYS A 32 16.16 -0.99 -2.06
N GLN A 33 16.34 -1.07 -3.37
CA GLN A 33 15.37 -0.60 -4.34
C GLN A 33 14.06 -1.40 -4.30
N ILE A 34 14.14 -2.73 -4.17
CA ILE A 34 12.96 -3.59 -3.96
C ILE A 34 12.16 -3.13 -2.72
N ALA A 35 12.85 -2.81 -1.62
CA ALA A 35 12.18 -2.36 -0.40
C ALA A 35 11.47 -1.02 -0.58
N GLU A 36 12.08 -0.08 -1.30
CA GLU A 36 11.48 1.21 -1.65
C GLU A 36 10.26 1.01 -2.57
N ASP A 37 10.40 0.24 -3.65
CA ASP A 37 9.32 -0.03 -4.61
C ASP A 37 8.12 -0.74 -3.94
N ILE A 38 8.37 -1.66 -2.99
CA ILE A 38 7.32 -2.31 -2.20
C ILE A 38 6.63 -1.32 -1.26
N ALA A 39 7.38 -0.44 -0.60
CA ALA A 39 6.82 0.57 0.30
C ALA A 39 5.88 1.51 -0.46
N ASP A 40 6.29 1.99 -1.63
CA ASP A 40 5.49 2.84 -2.52
C ASP A 40 4.21 2.12 -2.98
N ALA A 41 4.33 0.84 -3.36
CA ALA A 41 3.16 0.03 -3.76
C ALA A 41 2.15 -0.14 -2.62
N ILE A 42 2.63 -0.34 -1.38
CA ILE A 42 1.79 -0.41 -0.18
C ILE A 42 1.12 0.94 0.08
N GLU A 43 1.85 2.04 -0.05
CA GLU A 43 1.30 3.39 0.10
C GLU A 43 0.16 3.62 -0.88
N LEU A 44 0.35 3.31 -2.17
CA LEU A 44 -0.70 3.40 -3.20
C LEU A 44 -1.94 2.52 -2.91
N TYR A 45 -1.74 1.40 -2.22
CA TYR A 45 -2.81 0.49 -1.82
C TYR A 45 -3.59 0.99 -0.60
N VAL A 46 -2.94 1.71 0.32
CA VAL A 46 -3.50 2.15 1.59
C VAL A 46 -4.06 3.56 1.50
N VAL A 47 -3.31 4.49 0.90
CA VAL A 47 -3.71 5.88 0.71
C VAL A 47 -4.96 5.92 -0.17
N SER A 48 -5.92 6.78 0.21
CA SER A 48 -7.26 6.88 -0.37
C SER A 48 -8.19 5.67 -0.13
N ARG A 49 -7.86 4.72 0.75
CA ARG A 49 -8.85 3.70 1.15
C ARG A 49 -9.90 4.30 2.07
N THR A 50 -11.16 3.97 1.80
CA THR A 50 -12.27 4.29 2.67
C THR A 50 -12.39 3.27 3.80
N THR A 51 -12.42 3.74 5.04
CA THR A 51 -12.66 2.90 6.23
C THR A 51 -13.99 3.28 6.85
N VAL A 52 -14.66 2.29 7.46
CA VAL A 52 -15.86 2.53 8.25
C VAL A 52 -15.41 2.81 9.68
N VAL A 53 -15.73 4.01 10.17
CA VAL A 53 -15.46 4.43 11.54
C VAL A 53 -16.74 4.31 12.33
N THR A 54 -16.75 3.43 13.33
CA THR A 54 -17.87 3.28 14.26
C THR A 54 -17.53 3.91 15.60
N GLY A 55 -18.44 4.72 16.14
CA GLY A 55 -18.29 5.35 17.45
C GLY A 55 -19.62 5.46 18.19
N SER A 56 -19.58 5.94 19.42
CA SER A 56 -20.77 6.26 20.22
C SER A 56 -20.92 7.76 20.31
N SER A 57 -22.14 8.27 20.09
CA SER A 57 -22.46 9.68 20.33
C SER A 57 -22.39 9.99 21.82
N VAL A 58 -22.26 11.27 22.16
CA VAL A 58 -22.37 11.77 23.54
C VAL A 58 -23.70 11.39 24.21
N SER A 59 -24.73 11.08 23.41
CA SER A 59 -26.05 10.62 23.85
C SER A 59 -26.20 9.08 23.89
N GLY A 60 -25.15 8.31 23.61
CA GLY A 60 -25.13 6.85 23.71
C GLY A 60 -25.60 6.08 22.47
N GLY A 61 -25.92 6.76 21.36
CA GLY A 61 -26.30 6.13 20.10
C GLY A 61 -25.09 5.72 19.26
N ALA A 62 -25.18 4.63 18.51
CA ALA A 62 -24.13 4.24 17.56
C ALA A 62 -24.07 5.22 16.38
N VAL A 63 -22.87 5.67 16.03
CA VAL A 63 -22.56 6.53 14.89
C VAL A 63 -21.65 5.76 13.93
N THR A 64 -21.97 5.81 12.63
CA THR A 64 -21.14 5.24 11.57
C THR A 64 -20.74 6.36 10.61
N ALA A 65 -19.44 6.51 10.35
CA ALA A 65 -18.88 7.46 9.40
C ALA A 65 -17.95 6.75 8.41
N ILE A 66 -17.69 7.39 7.27
CA ILE A 66 -16.68 6.94 6.30
C ILE A 66 -15.46 7.85 6.45
N GLY A 67 -14.33 7.27 6.83
CA GLY A 67 -13.02 7.92 6.82
C GLY A 67 -12.26 7.60 5.54
N VAL A 68 -11.38 8.48 5.11
CA VAL A 68 -10.39 8.22 4.06
C VAL A 68 -9.02 8.21 4.73
N ILE A 69 -8.19 7.22 4.39
CA ILE A 69 -6.79 7.20 4.84
C ILE A 69 -6.01 8.16 3.94
N GLU A 70 -5.44 9.20 4.54
CA GLU A 70 -4.56 10.19 3.91
C GLU A 70 -3.11 9.95 4.31
#